data_AF-A0A3N7AIZ9-F1
#
_entry.id   AF-A0A3N7AIZ9-F1
#
_cell.length_a   1.000
_cell.length_b   1.000
_cell.length_c   1.000
_cell.angle_alpha   90.00
_cell.angle_beta   90.00
_cell.angle_gamma   90.00
#
_symmetry.space_group_name_H-M   'P 1'
#
loop_
_entity.id
_entity.type
_entity.pdbx_description
1 polymer ?
#
loop_
_entity_poly.entity_id
_entity_poly.type
_entity_poly.pdbx_seq_one_letter_code
_entity_poly.pdbx_strand_id
1 'polypeptide(L)'
;MILRGILDNSLSGQLCIRGFAHIKDLASISKADYTYQRNPIEGREDIVDFLDKENYLFFPEIILGYKFRHTFTGKKIDFPLQTIQSSTKYTSPVDHVKASIKTQKFSGITDSRNSDTVKIIELEIPASVIEEKLFHRIDGNHRLKAAEESESSKVDSMVAPFCIILGQEIYQEGQLQQDENLDLFNKSIKVFFHNINTKTIPLKSEENLKVLLDDTAYFPDEELEHILGKEGILARKLYTLAEPKYFTNISHILTNHYRTYYLEIFSKLVDDNKLEDDVLVNNVFESLKSIDQLYKENSTLKSNTSLGLLTAFLYYHIQGEVLKFERFVNWVMANHIYEIDEIKAESIIKIFDKIAQQEIKIFVAMPYFDGDADVVSEYNTIYDTAIKKISKKHGVAISLFPIMQNKGETEDQIQDIINKIKECTIFFSDISDNNANVLYETGWARALNKHVILVREKDSQKPKSDYSNDTYHTYKNSARTKTLSKIIEDNIMEIMTSNYGLIINE
;
A
#
# COMPACT_ATOMS: atom_id res chain seq x y z
N MET A 1 23.37 -38.02 -0.60
CA MET A 1 22.86 -37.32 -1.81
C MET A 1 24.03 -37.00 -2.73
N ILE A 2 23.83 -36.96 -4.06
CA ILE A 2 24.89 -36.60 -5.03
C ILE A 2 24.43 -35.41 -5.87
N LEU A 3 25.24 -34.36 -5.93
CA LEU A 3 25.08 -33.24 -6.87
C LEU A 3 26.15 -33.28 -7.93
N ARG A 4 25.78 -32.99 -9.18
CA ARG A 4 26.71 -32.94 -10.32
C ARG A 4 26.62 -31.60 -11.03
N GLY A 5 27.76 -31.09 -11.45
CA GLY A 5 27.82 -29.83 -12.19
C GLY A 5 29.16 -29.57 -12.83
N ILE A 6 29.28 -28.41 -13.45
CA ILE A 6 30.51 -27.86 -14.02
C ILE A 6 31.18 -27.02 -12.93
N LEU A 7 32.46 -27.29 -12.67
CA LEU A 7 33.31 -26.52 -11.76
C LEU A 7 34.08 -25.47 -12.55
N ASP A 8 33.78 -24.19 -12.33
CA ASP A 8 34.47 -23.10 -13.01
C ASP A 8 34.41 -21.79 -12.21
N ASN A 9 35.18 -20.78 -12.65
CA ASN A 9 35.15 -19.45 -12.05
C ASN A 9 34.12 -18.56 -12.74
N SER A 10 33.19 -17.98 -11.97
CA SER A 10 32.28 -16.95 -12.46
C SER A 10 32.98 -15.59 -12.49
N LEU A 11 32.86 -14.86 -13.60
CA LEU A 11 33.41 -13.51 -13.82
C LEU A 11 34.89 -13.36 -13.39
N SER A 12 35.68 -14.43 -13.58
CA SER A 12 37.13 -14.51 -13.31
C SER A 12 37.56 -14.47 -11.83
N GLY A 13 36.63 -14.59 -10.86
CA GLY A 13 36.99 -14.46 -9.44
C GLY A 13 36.46 -15.57 -8.52
N GLN A 14 35.20 -15.98 -8.67
CA GLN A 14 34.56 -16.86 -7.69
C GLN A 14 34.42 -18.29 -8.21
N LEU A 15 35.04 -19.24 -7.51
CA LEU A 15 34.87 -20.65 -7.81
C LEU A 15 33.44 -21.09 -7.50
N CYS A 16 32.78 -21.68 -8.49
CA CYS A 16 31.39 -22.10 -8.36
C CYS A 16 31.12 -23.42 -9.09
N ILE A 17 30.00 -24.04 -8.72
CA ILE A 17 29.49 -25.25 -9.35
C ILE A 17 28.13 -24.93 -9.96
N ARG A 18 27.99 -25.08 -11.27
CA ARG A 18 26.71 -24.89 -11.96
C ARG A 18 26.16 -26.21 -12.47
N GLY A 19 24.88 -26.48 -12.25
CA GLY A 19 24.26 -27.75 -12.61
C GLY A 19 22.74 -27.73 -12.49
N PHE A 20 22.15 -28.92 -12.50
CA PHE A 20 20.71 -29.12 -12.38
C PHE A 20 20.42 -30.18 -11.32
N ALA A 21 19.41 -29.96 -10.50
CA ALA A 21 18.96 -30.90 -9.47
C ALA A 21 17.46 -30.74 -9.20
N HIS A 22 16.84 -31.73 -8.55
CA HIS A 22 15.46 -31.61 -8.12
C HIS A 22 15.32 -30.45 -7.12
N ILE A 23 14.29 -29.64 -7.28
CA ILE A 23 14.10 -28.44 -6.45
C ILE A 23 13.90 -28.80 -4.97
N LYS A 24 13.19 -29.90 -4.67
CA LYS A 24 13.01 -30.42 -3.30
C LYS A 24 14.32 -30.92 -2.69
N ASP A 25 15.18 -31.54 -3.50
CA ASP A 25 16.51 -31.95 -3.04
C ASP A 25 17.34 -30.72 -2.62
N LEU A 26 17.37 -29.67 -3.45
CA LEU A 26 18.06 -28.41 -3.15
C LEU A 26 17.47 -27.73 -1.90
N ALA A 27 16.15 -27.81 -1.71
CA ALA A 27 15.50 -27.24 -0.54
C ALA A 27 15.86 -27.99 0.74
N SER A 28 15.88 -29.33 0.69
CA SER A 28 16.18 -30.20 1.83
C SER A 28 17.59 -30.00 2.41
N ILE A 29 18.57 -29.70 1.57
CA ILE A 29 19.98 -29.52 1.95
C ILE A 29 20.36 -28.06 2.25
N SER A 30 19.43 -27.10 2.13
CA SER A 30 19.74 -25.67 2.22
C SER A 30 18.86 -24.90 3.20
N LYS A 31 19.43 -23.84 3.79
CA LYS A 31 18.74 -22.92 4.72
C LYS A 31 18.92 -21.46 4.34
N ALA A 32 17.91 -20.65 4.61
CA ALA A 32 18.00 -19.19 4.53
C ALA A 32 18.81 -18.63 5.72
N ASP A 33 19.42 -17.46 5.52
CA ASP A 33 20.11 -16.72 6.57
C ASP A 33 19.36 -15.42 6.90
N TYR A 34 18.57 -15.45 7.97
CA TYR A 34 17.71 -14.34 8.39
C TYR A 34 18.46 -13.21 9.10
N THR A 35 19.80 -13.28 9.24
CA THR A 35 20.58 -12.16 9.79
C THR A 35 20.67 -10.98 8.84
N TYR A 36 20.51 -11.21 7.53
CA TYR A 36 20.49 -10.17 6.50
C TYR A 36 19.39 -10.36 5.44
N GLN A 37 18.67 -11.48 5.46
CA GLN A 37 17.50 -11.72 4.61
C GLN A 37 16.23 -11.42 5.42
N ARG A 38 15.22 -10.83 4.77
CA ARG A 38 13.91 -10.62 5.43
C ARG A 38 13.30 -11.98 5.77
N ASN A 39 12.61 -12.05 6.91
CA ASN A 39 11.71 -13.18 7.18
C ASN A 39 10.74 -13.37 6.00
N PRO A 40 10.31 -14.60 5.71
CA PRO A 40 9.32 -14.83 4.67
C PRO A 40 8.11 -13.96 4.97
N ILE A 41 7.70 -13.13 4.02
CA ILE A 41 6.48 -12.34 4.15
C ILE A 41 5.32 -13.34 4.18
N GLU A 42 4.55 -13.38 5.28
CA GLU A 42 3.31 -14.15 5.36
C GLU A 42 2.34 -13.67 4.27
N GLY A 43 1.73 -14.59 3.53
CA GLY A 43 0.73 -14.28 2.49
C GLY A 43 1.20 -14.28 1.03
N ARG A 44 2.38 -14.81 0.71
CA ARG A 44 2.85 -15.05 -0.68
C ARG A 44 2.47 -16.45 -1.17
N GLU A 45 1.16 -16.75 -1.19
CA GLU A 45 0.62 -17.99 -1.79
C GLU A 45 0.84 -18.03 -3.33
N ASP A 46 1.09 -16.86 -3.94
CA ASP A 46 1.35 -16.66 -5.36
C ASP A 46 2.48 -17.55 -5.94
N ILE A 47 3.54 -17.82 -5.17
CA ILE A 47 4.69 -18.61 -5.65
C ILE A 47 4.42 -20.12 -5.57
N VAL A 48 3.64 -20.57 -4.58
CA VAL A 48 3.19 -21.96 -4.49
C VAL A 48 2.24 -22.24 -5.64
N ASP A 49 1.26 -21.36 -5.86
CA ASP A 49 0.36 -21.41 -6.99
C ASP A 49 1.10 -21.37 -8.33
N PHE A 50 2.14 -20.53 -8.45
CA PHE A 50 3.01 -20.51 -9.63
C PHE A 50 3.65 -21.88 -9.89
N LEU A 51 4.23 -22.51 -8.86
CA LEU A 51 4.86 -23.83 -9.01
C LEU A 51 3.86 -24.93 -9.38
N ASP A 52 2.66 -24.89 -8.78
CA ASP A 52 1.67 -25.94 -8.92
C ASP A 52 0.87 -25.81 -10.22
N LYS A 53 0.41 -24.61 -10.56
CA LYS A 53 -0.63 -24.35 -11.57
C LYS A 53 -0.10 -23.83 -12.90
N GLU A 54 1.06 -23.20 -12.95
CA GLU A 54 1.52 -22.54 -14.18
C GLU A 54 2.04 -23.52 -15.24
N ASN A 55 1.81 -23.14 -16.50
CA ASN A 55 2.22 -23.89 -17.69
C ASN A 55 3.57 -23.43 -18.24
N TYR A 56 3.92 -22.15 -18.05
CA TYR A 56 5.15 -21.54 -18.58
C TYR A 56 6.23 -21.42 -17.50
N LEU A 57 6.79 -22.56 -17.11
CA LEU A 57 7.77 -22.64 -16.02
C LEU A 57 9.21 -22.47 -16.55
N PHE A 58 9.77 -21.28 -16.39
CA PHE A 58 11.21 -21.04 -16.55
C PHE A 58 11.77 -20.37 -15.30
N PHE A 59 12.76 -21.00 -14.67
CA PHE A 59 13.34 -20.51 -13.43
C PHE A 59 14.71 -19.87 -13.62
N PRO A 60 14.92 -18.66 -13.07
CA PRO A 60 16.26 -18.17 -12.81
C PRO A 60 17.02 -19.14 -11.88
N GLU A 61 18.33 -19.20 -12.08
CA GLU A 61 19.26 -20.06 -11.33
C GLU A 61 19.10 -19.87 -9.80
N ILE A 62 19.09 -20.97 -9.05
CA ILE A 62 19.09 -20.96 -7.58
C ILE A 62 20.53 -20.80 -7.11
N ILE A 63 20.82 -19.76 -6.34
CA ILE A 63 22.19 -19.45 -5.93
C ILE A 63 22.37 -19.85 -4.47
N LEU A 64 23.27 -20.79 -4.23
CA LEU A 64 23.62 -21.33 -2.93
C LEU A 64 25.08 -21.00 -2.58
N GLY A 65 25.39 -20.93 -1.30
CA GLY A 65 26.75 -20.82 -0.77
C GLY A 65 27.11 -22.08 -0.01
N TYR A 66 28.31 -22.60 -0.27
CA TYR A 66 28.85 -23.74 0.46
C TYR A 66 30.29 -23.45 0.89
N LYS A 67 30.62 -23.79 2.13
CA LYS A 67 31.96 -23.66 2.66
C LYS A 67 32.50 -25.04 3.02
N PHE A 68 33.58 -25.45 2.40
CA PHE A 68 34.24 -26.70 2.76
C PHE A 68 34.86 -26.56 4.16
N ARG A 69 34.42 -27.40 5.09
CA ARG A 69 34.99 -27.49 6.44
C ARG A 69 36.29 -28.26 6.38
N HIS A 70 37.36 -27.72 6.94
CA HIS A 70 38.68 -28.35 6.89
C HIS A 70 39.40 -28.22 8.22
N THR A 71 40.17 -29.25 8.58
CA THR A 71 41.10 -29.18 9.71
C THR A 71 42.45 -29.71 9.25
N PHE A 72 43.52 -29.02 9.60
CA PHE A 72 44.86 -29.39 9.19
C PHE A 72 45.34 -30.60 9.99
N THR A 73 45.56 -31.72 9.29
CA THR A 73 46.15 -32.93 9.87
C THR A 73 47.56 -33.13 9.30
N GLY A 74 48.57 -32.67 10.04
CA GLY A 74 49.99 -32.80 9.67
C GLY A 74 50.64 -31.53 9.10
N LYS A 75 51.83 -31.67 8.48
CA LYS A 75 52.70 -30.54 8.06
C LYS A 75 52.34 -29.88 6.71
N LYS A 76 51.34 -30.39 5.97
CA LYS A 76 50.91 -29.79 4.69
C LYS A 76 49.72 -28.87 4.90
N ILE A 77 49.84 -27.64 4.41
CA ILE A 77 48.80 -26.62 4.41
C ILE A 77 48.19 -26.58 3.01
N ASP A 78 47.41 -27.59 2.65
CA ASP A 78 46.67 -27.61 1.39
C ASP A 78 45.25 -27.12 1.66
N PHE A 79 44.90 -25.92 1.16
CA PHE A 79 43.57 -25.35 1.36
C PHE A 79 42.51 -26.04 0.49
N PRO A 80 41.27 -26.23 0.97
CA PRO A 80 40.23 -27.00 0.27
C PRO A 80 39.98 -26.56 -1.16
N LEU A 81 39.84 -25.24 -1.39
CA LEU A 81 39.53 -24.69 -2.71
C LEU A 81 40.69 -24.90 -3.70
N GLN A 82 41.94 -24.74 -3.23
CA GLN A 82 43.13 -25.00 -4.04
C GLN A 82 43.24 -26.47 -4.41
N THR A 83 42.95 -27.38 -3.47
CA THR A 83 42.94 -28.82 -3.72
C THR A 83 41.87 -29.21 -4.73
N ILE A 84 40.64 -28.67 -4.61
CA ILE A 84 39.54 -28.96 -5.54
C ILE A 84 39.87 -28.49 -6.97
N GLN A 85 40.60 -27.38 -7.11
CA GLN A 85 41.00 -26.88 -8.43
C GLN A 85 42.15 -27.67 -9.07
N SER A 86 43.06 -28.23 -8.27
CA SER A 86 44.31 -28.87 -8.72
C SER A 86 44.28 -30.40 -8.72
N SER A 87 43.41 -31.01 -7.90
CA SER A 87 43.35 -32.46 -7.68
C SER A 87 42.07 -33.07 -8.28
N THR A 88 42.05 -34.40 -8.39
CA THR A 88 40.90 -35.15 -8.91
C THR A 88 39.90 -35.54 -7.83
N LYS A 89 40.29 -35.50 -6.55
CA LYS A 89 39.43 -35.83 -5.41
C LYS A 89 39.77 -34.95 -4.21
N TYR A 90 38.76 -34.62 -3.44
CA TYR A 90 38.88 -34.00 -2.13
C TYR A 90 37.84 -34.63 -1.18
N THR A 91 38.21 -34.84 0.07
CA THR A 91 37.29 -35.30 1.11
C THR A 91 37.51 -34.43 2.34
N SER A 92 36.45 -33.78 2.78
CA SER A 92 36.48 -32.97 3.99
C SER A 92 36.76 -33.87 5.21
N PRO A 93 37.77 -33.54 6.03
CA PRO A 93 38.06 -34.29 7.25
C PRO A 93 37.05 -34.02 8.37
N VAL A 94 36.19 -33.01 8.24
CA VAL A 94 35.25 -32.57 9.29
C VAL A 94 33.84 -33.14 9.06
N ASP A 95 33.28 -32.92 7.88
CA ASP A 95 31.91 -33.30 7.52
C ASP A 95 31.82 -34.45 6.50
N HIS A 96 32.98 -34.99 6.08
CA HIS A 96 33.09 -36.11 5.14
C HIS A 96 32.44 -35.88 3.76
N VAL A 97 32.15 -34.63 3.40
CA VAL A 97 31.71 -34.27 2.06
C VAL A 97 32.83 -34.56 1.06
N LYS A 98 32.52 -35.32 0.00
CA LYS A 98 33.49 -35.69 -1.04
C LYS A 98 33.23 -34.92 -2.32
N ALA A 99 34.30 -34.39 -2.91
CA ALA A 99 34.30 -33.81 -4.24
C ALA A 99 35.15 -34.68 -5.17
N SER A 100 34.55 -35.22 -6.23
CA SER A 100 35.25 -35.94 -7.30
C SER A 100 35.24 -35.09 -8.56
N ILE A 101 36.43 -34.75 -9.07
CA ILE A 101 36.63 -33.87 -10.22
C ILE A 101 37.12 -34.70 -11.41
N LYS A 102 36.39 -34.61 -12.52
CA LYS A 102 36.75 -35.19 -13.82
C LYS A 102 36.97 -34.07 -14.83
N THR A 103 38.19 -33.97 -15.35
CA THR A 103 38.51 -33.06 -16.45
C THR A 103 38.23 -33.75 -17.77
N GLN A 104 37.25 -33.24 -18.52
CA GLN A 104 36.97 -33.66 -19.88
C GLN A 104 37.78 -32.79 -20.85
N LYS A 105 38.61 -33.42 -21.69
CA LYS A 105 39.36 -32.76 -22.75
C LYS A 105 38.64 -32.89 -24.09
N PHE A 106 38.61 -31.83 -24.88
CA PHE A 106 38.05 -31.77 -26.23
C PHE A 106 39.19 -31.62 -27.23
N SER A 107 39.55 -32.71 -27.91
CA SER A 107 40.71 -32.73 -28.80
C SER A 107 40.44 -31.91 -30.08
N GLY A 108 41.31 -30.94 -30.37
CA GLY A 108 41.34 -30.21 -31.64
C GLY A 108 40.31 -29.09 -31.77
N ILE A 109 39.54 -28.80 -30.72
CA ILE A 109 38.54 -27.74 -30.69
C ILE A 109 38.65 -27.01 -29.35
N THR A 110 38.85 -25.70 -29.40
CA THR A 110 38.78 -24.83 -28.22
C THR A 110 37.45 -24.10 -28.18
N ASP A 111 36.95 -23.82 -26.99
CA ASP A 111 35.80 -22.93 -26.82
C ASP A 111 36.19 -21.44 -27.04
N SER A 112 35.23 -20.53 -26.91
CA SER A 112 35.44 -19.08 -27.04
C SER A 112 36.37 -18.48 -25.98
N ARG A 113 36.71 -19.24 -24.93
CA ARG A 113 37.67 -18.88 -23.89
C ARG A 113 39.08 -19.39 -24.22
N ASN A 114 39.25 -20.03 -25.38
CA ASN A 114 40.45 -20.76 -25.80
C ASN A 114 40.81 -21.93 -24.87
N SER A 115 39.82 -22.50 -24.17
CA SER A 115 40.01 -23.72 -23.36
C SER A 115 39.64 -24.96 -24.17
N ASP A 116 40.45 -26.00 -24.06
CA ASP A 116 40.16 -27.34 -24.58
C ASP A 116 39.68 -28.30 -23.48
N THR A 117 39.41 -27.79 -22.26
CA THR A 117 38.99 -28.60 -21.12
C THR A 117 37.78 -28.03 -20.39
N VAL A 118 36.98 -28.93 -19.83
CA VAL A 118 35.88 -28.63 -18.90
C VAL A 118 36.02 -29.51 -17.66
N LYS A 119 35.91 -28.93 -16.47
CA LYS A 119 35.94 -29.66 -15.20
C LYS A 119 34.51 -29.98 -14.76
N ILE A 120 34.22 -31.26 -14.62
CA ILE A 120 32.96 -31.78 -14.07
C ILE A 120 33.23 -32.17 -12.63
N ILE A 121 32.37 -31.75 -11.71
CA ILE A 121 32.46 -32.10 -10.29
C ILE A 121 31.23 -32.90 -9.86
N GLU A 122 31.48 -33.91 -9.05
CA GLU A 122 30.49 -34.67 -8.31
C GLU A 122 30.69 -34.42 -6.81
N LEU A 123 29.65 -33.90 -6.15
CA LEU A 123 29.59 -33.64 -4.72
C LEU A 123 28.75 -34.73 -4.05
N GLU A 124 29.40 -35.60 -3.29
CA GLU A 124 28.75 -36.61 -2.46
C GLU A 124 28.56 -36.06 -1.05
N ILE A 125 27.30 -35.86 -0.67
CA ILE A 125 26.87 -35.30 0.62
C ILE A 125 26.39 -36.46 1.51
N PRO A 126 27.06 -36.74 2.64
CA PRO A 126 26.63 -37.77 3.59
C PRO A 126 25.27 -37.46 4.22
N ALA A 127 24.49 -38.50 4.52
CA ALA A 127 23.16 -38.35 5.10
C ALA A 127 23.16 -37.59 6.45
N SER A 128 24.21 -37.77 7.26
CA SER A 128 24.37 -37.09 8.56
C SER A 128 24.42 -35.57 8.48
N VAL A 129 24.83 -35.01 7.34
CA VAL A 129 25.02 -33.57 7.15
C VAL A 129 23.83 -32.93 6.42
N ILE A 130 22.93 -33.74 5.85
CA ILE A 130 21.71 -33.26 5.19
C ILE A 130 20.80 -32.58 6.21
N GLU A 131 20.64 -33.16 7.40
CA GLU A 131 19.82 -32.61 8.48
C GLU A 131 20.34 -31.25 8.98
N GLU A 132 21.64 -30.97 8.86
CA GLU A 132 22.25 -29.69 9.26
C GLU A 132 22.01 -28.53 8.28
N LYS A 133 21.40 -28.82 7.11
CA LYS A 133 21.19 -27.89 6.00
C LYS A 133 22.50 -27.17 5.62
N LEU A 134 23.40 -27.94 5.00
CA LEU A 134 24.77 -27.59 4.65
C LEU A 134 24.90 -26.29 3.81
N PHE A 135 23.96 -26.05 2.91
CA PHE A 135 24.02 -24.93 1.98
C PHE A 135 23.28 -23.71 2.52
N HIS A 136 23.88 -22.53 2.34
CA HIS A 136 23.21 -21.26 2.61
C HIS A 136 22.53 -20.75 1.34
N ARG A 137 21.25 -20.41 1.41
CA ARG A 137 20.51 -19.84 0.28
C ARG A 137 20.94 -18.38 0.10
N ILE A 138 21.50 -18.03 -1.05
CA ILE A 138 21.88 -16.66 -1.42
C ILE A 138 20.76 -16.03 -2.23
N ASP A 139 20.23 -16.74 -3.22
CA ASP A 139 19.05 -16.35 -3.98
C ASP A 139 18.17 -17.59 -4.26
N GLY A 140 16.87 -17.40 -4.34
CA GLY A 140 15.89 -18.48 -4.53
C GLY A 140 15.16 -18.93 -3.26
N ASN A 141 15.23 -18.17 -2.18
CA ASN A 141 14.56 -18.50 -0.91
C ASN A 141 13.09 -18.81 -1.04
N HIS A 142 12.32 -17.92 -1.69
CA HIS A 142 10.89 -18.11 -1.87
C HIS A 142 10.56 -19.33 -2.74
N ARG A 143 11.38 -19.59 -3.76
CA ARG A 143 11.23 -20.75 -4.66
C ARG A 143 11.45 -22.07 -3.92
N LEU A 144 12.53 -22.15 -3.14
CA LEU A 144 12.85 -23.33 -2.34
C LEU A 144 11.83 -23.53 -1.20
N LYS A 145 11.34 -22.45 -0.59
CA LYS A 145 10.29 -22.53 0.44
C LYS A 145 8.96 -23.00 -0.15
N ALA A 146 8.54 -22.47 -1.29
CA ALA A 146 7.32 -22.90 -1.96
C ALA A 146 7.41 -24.38 -2.41
N ALA A 147 8.60 -24.84 -2.81
CA ALA A 147 8.84 -26.26 -3.06
C ALA A 147 8.82 -27.14 -1.79
N GLU A 148 9.20 -26.60 -0.61
CA GLU A 148 9.05 -27.30 0.68
C GLU A 148 7.58 -27.42 1.08
N GLU A 149 6.74 -26.44 0.73
CA GLU A 149 5.32 -26.36 1.10
C GLU A 149 4.39 -27.10 0.13
N SER A 150 4.77 -27.21 -1.16
CA SER A 150 3.93 -27.89 -2.16
C SER A 150 3.89 -29.41 -1.97
N GLU A 151 2.67 -29.95 -1.95
CA GLU A 151 2.39 -31.40 -1.95
C GLU A 151 2.21 -31.97 -3.37
N SER A 152 2.37 -31.15 -4.41
CA SER A 152 2.17 -31.55 -5.80
C SER A 152 3.25 -32.51 -6.30
N SER A 153 2.84 -33.64 -6.88
CA SER A 153 3.74 -34.59 -7.52
C SER A 153 4.51 -33.99 -8.71
N LYS A 154 3.97 -32.91 -9.31
CA LYS A 154 4.66 -32.14 -10.36
C LYS A 154 5.94 -31.52 -9.81
N VAL A 155 5.88 -30.91 -8.61
CA VAL A 155 6.99 -30.23 -7.96
C VAL A 155 8.08 -31.21 -7.49
N ASP A 156 7.71 -32.42 -7.08
CA ASP A 156 8.67 -33.49 -6.73
C ASP A 156 9.64 -33.80 -7.88
N SER A 157 9.10 -33.86 -9.11
CA SER A 157 9.87 -34.16 -10.31
C SER A 157 10.59 -32.96 -10.92
N MET A 158 10.36 -31.76 -10.39
CA MET A 158 10.81 -30.52 -11.02
C MET A 158 12.31 -30.30 -10.83
N VAL A 159 13.00 -30.09 -11.95
CA VAL A 159 14.44 -29.85 -12.00
C VAL A 159 14.70 -28.35 -12.11
N ALA A 160 15.56 -27.82 -11.23
CA ALA A 160 15.96 -26.42 -11.22
C ALA A 160 17.46 -26.27 -11.53
N PRO A 161 17.85 -25.24 -12.30
CA PRO A 161 19.25 -24.86 -12.43
C PRO A 161 19.76 -24.29 -11.09
N PHE A 162 20.99 -24.65 -10.71
CA PHE A 162 21.64 -24.14 -9.52
C PHE A 162 23.07 -23.64 -9.78
N CYS A 163 23.50 -22.69 -8.95
CA CYS A 163 24.89 -22.25 -8.81
C CYS A 163 25.29 -22.32 -7.33
N ILE A 164 26.31 -23.11 -7.01
CA ILE A 164 26.89 -23.18 -5.66
C ILE A 164 28.20 -22.40 -5.67
N ILE A 165 28.24 -21.29 -4.94
CA ILE A 165 29.43 -20.50 -4.68
C ILE A 165 30.25 -21.17 -3.57
N LEU A 166 31.52 -21.48 -3.87
CA LEU A 166 32.40 -22.25 -2.98
C LEU A 166 33.29 -21.34 -2.12
N GLY A 167 33.31 -21.62 -0.82
CA GLY A 167 34.16 -21.03 0.20
C GLY A 167 34.85 -22.11 1.04
N GLN A 168 35.54 -21.69 2.10
CA GLN A 168 36.22 -22.60 3.02
C GLN A 168 36.08 -22.12 4.47
N GLU A 169 36.09 -23.07 5.40
CA GLU A 169 36.14 -22.85 6.84
C GLU A 169 37.24 -23.72 7.45
N ILE A 170 38.08 -23.12 8.28
CA ILE A 170 39.23 -23.81 8.87
C ILE A 170 38.94 -24.03 10.36
N TYR A 171 39.13 -25.26 10.82
CA TYR A 171 38.93 -25.68 12.20
C TYR A 171 40.27 -26.10 12.79
N GLN A 172 40.58 -25.63 14.00
CA GLN A 172 41.71 -26.09 14.81
C GLN A 172 41.17 -26.53 16.17
N GLU A 173 41.52 -27.75 16.59
CA GLU A 173 41.03 -28.36 17.85
C GLU A 173 39.50 -28.33 17.99
N GLY A 174 38.77 -28.45 16.86
CA GLY A 174 37.31 -28.39 16.83
C GLY A 174 36.71 -26.98 16.88
N GLN A 175 37.51 -25.92 16.98
CA GLN A 175 37.05 -24.54 16.95
C GLN A 175 37.27 -23.90 15.58
N LEU A 176 36.24 -23.19 15.08
CA LEU A 176 36.29 -22.41 13.85
C LEU A 176 37.30 -21.27 14.01
N GLN A 177 38.30 -21.24 13.13
CA GLN A 177 39.26 -20.16 13.04
C GLN A 177 38.72 -19.05 12.15
N GLN A 178 38.82 -17.82 12.64
CA GLN A 178 38.59 -16.65 11.79
C GLN A 178 39.82 -16.38 10.93
N ASP A 179 39.61 -16.29 9.63
CA ASP A 179 40.63 -15.93 8.67
C ASP A 179 40.09 -14.92 7.64
N GLU A 180 40.99 -14.20 6.97
CA GLU A 180 40.64 -13.15 6.01
C GLU A 180 39.80 -13.69 4.83
N ASN A 181 39.97 -14.96 4.45
CA ASN A 181 39.22 -15.57 3.34
C ASN A 181 37.77 -15.86 3.74
N LEU A 182 37.54 -16.33 4.97
CA LEU A 182 36.20 -16.55 5.52
C LEU A 182 35.42 -15.23 5.61
N ASP A 183 36.07 -14.17 6.11
CA ASP A 183 35.48 -12.83 6.17
C ASP A 183 35.19 -12.26 4.78
N LEU A 184 36.13 -12.38 3.85
CA LEU A 184 35.96 -11.95 2.47
C LEU A 184 34.79 -12.71 1.81
N PHE A 185 34.69 -14.02 2.02
CA PHE A 185 33.60 -14.83 1.50
C PHE A 185 32.26 -14.40 2.09
N ASN A 186 32.14 -14.30 3.42
CA ASN A 186 30.92 -13.87 4.09
C ASN A 186 30.46 -12.47 3.61
N LYS A 187 31.41 -11.55 3.43
CA LYS A 187 31.15 -10.22 2.86
C LYS A 187 30.67 -10.32 1.41
N SER A 188 31.32 -11.16 0.60
CA SER A 188 30.99 -11.35 -0.81
C SER A 188 29.57 -11.88 -0.98
N ILE A 189 29.16 -12.87 -0.18
CA ILE A 189 27.79 -13.42 -0.18
C ILE A 189 26.74 -12.33 0.08
N LYS A 190 26.96 -11.48 1.08
CA LYS A 190 26.05 -10.36 1.40
C LYS A 190 26.00 -9.33 0.27
N VAL A 191 27.14 -9.02 -0.34
CA VAL A 191 27.21 -8.11 -1.49
C VAL A 191 26.55 -8.71 -2.72
N PHE A 192 26.70 -10.01 -2.97
CA PHE A 192 26.01 -10.71 -4.05
C PHE A 192 24.49 -10.68 -3.84
N PHE A 193 24.02 -11.02 -2.63
CA PHE A 193 22.62 -10.90 -2.27
C PHE A 193 22.09 -9.49 -2.52
N HIS A 194 22.80 -8.45 -2.06
CA HIS A 194 22.42 -7.06 -2.34
C HIS A 194 22.35 -6.78 -3.84
N ASN A 195 23.43 -7.02 -4.58
CA ASN A 195 23.51 -6.71 -6.01
C ASN A 195 22.44 -7.44 -6.84
N ILE A 196 22.17 -8.72 -6.55
CA ILE A 196 21.15 -9.52 -7.26
C ILE A 196 19.75 -8.93 -7.03
N ASN A 197 19.48 -8.37 -5.86
CA ASN A 197 18.15 -7.84 -5.50
C ASN A 197 18.00 -6.33 -5.74
N THR A 198 19.08 -5.56 -5.88
CA THR A 198 19.03 -4.09 -6.00
C THR A 198 19.51 -3.54 -7.34
N LYS A 199 20.39 -4.24 -8.06
CA LYS A 199 20.96 -3.75 -9.33
C LYS A 199 20.26 -4.26 -10.58
N THR A 200 19.48 -5.33 -10.46
CA THR A 200 18.42 -5.62 -11.42
C THR A 200 17.38 -4.53 -11.25
N ILE A 201 17.45 -3.50 -12.10
CA ILE A 201 16.29 -2.62 -12.31
C ILE A 201 15.19 -3.59 -12.78
N PRO A 202 14.16 -3.87 -11.97
CA PRO A 202 13.08 -4.71 -12.42
C PRO A 202 12.54 -4.05 -13.69
N LEU A 203 12.32 -4.81 -14.76
CA LEU A 203 11.51 -4.31 -15.87
C LEU A 203 10.27 -3.71 -15.22
N LYS A 204 10.00 -2.43 -15.50
CA LYS A 204 8.80 -1.81 -14.93
C LYS A 204 7.63 -2.66 -15.39
N SER A 205 6.69 -2.97 -14.49
CA SER A 205 5.54 -3.83 -14.80
C SER A 205 4.91 -3.52 -16.16
N GLU A 206 4.93 -2.25 -16.55
CA GLU A 206 4.54 -1.74 -17.86
C GLU A 206 5.18 -2.44 -19.07
N GLU A 207 6.49 -2.66 -19.09
CA GLU A 207 7.20 -3.26 -20.24
C GLU A 207 6.86 -4.75 -20.39
N ASN A 208 6.69 -5.45 -19.27
CA ASN A 208 6.22 -6.84 -19.26
C ASN A 208 4.75 -6.92 -19.70
N LEU A 209 3.89 -6.08 -19.13
CA LEU A 209 2.48 -6.01 -19.47
C LEU A 209 2.27 -5.62 -20.93
N LYS A 210 3.16 -4.82 -21.53
CA LYS A 210 3.12 -4.51 -22.96
C LYS A 210 3.21 -5.76 -23.82
N VAL A 211 4.08 -6.71 -23.48
CA VAL A 211 4.22 -7.95 -24.25
C VAL A 211 2.97 -8.81 -24.15
N LEU A 212 2.31 -8.84 -22.99
CA LEU A 212 1.13 -9.67 -22.75
C LEU A 212 -0.17 -9.02 -23.26
N LEU A 213 -0.38 -7.74 -23.00
CA LEU A 213 -1.64 -7.06 -23.31
C LEU A 213 -1.75 -6.67 -24.80
N ASP A 214 -0.64 -6.29 -25.44
CA ASP A 214 -0.67 -5.80 -26.82
C ASP A 214 -0.67 -6.95 -27.85
N ASP A 215 -0.13 -8.11 -27.51
CA ASP A 215 0.02 -9.24 -28.42
C ASP A 215 -1.19 -10.18 -28.38
N THR A 216 -2.23 -9.80 -29.12
CA THR A 216 -3.47 -10.59 -29.26
C THR A 216 -3.30 -11.88 -30.08
N ALA A 217 -2.19 -12.02 -30.82
CA ALA A 217 -1.95 -13.20 -31.65
C ALA A 217 -1.41 -14.37 -30.82
N TYR A 218 -0.52 -14.08 -29.87
CA TYR A 218 0.07 -15.08 -28.99
C TYR A 218 -0.60 -15.16 -27.62
N PHE A 219 -1.34 -14.14 -27.19
CA PHE A 219 -2.10 -14.14 -25.93
C PHE A 219 -3.58 -13.81 -26.17
N PRO A 220 -4.40 -14.75 -26.68
CA PRO A 220 -5.84 -14.57 -26.77
C PRO A 220 -6.46 -14.37 -25.37
N ASP A 221 -7.70 -13.87 -25.30
CA ASP A 221 -8.33 -13.50 -24.03
C ASP A 221 -8.40 -14.66 -23.02
N GLU A 222 -8.65 -15.89 -23.47
CA GLU A 222 -8.65 -17.10 -22.61
C GLU A 222 -7.29 -17.33 -21.94
N GLU A 223 -6.19 -17.14 -22.68
CA GLU A 223 -4.83 -17.31 -22.16
C GLU A 223 -4.41 -16.13 -21.29
N LEU A 224 -4.84 -14.92 -21.65
CA LEU A 224 -4.59 -13.73 -20.86
C LEU A 224 -5.28 -13.79 -19.49
N GLU A 225 -6.52 -14.30 -19.45
CA GLU A 225 -7.25 -14.50 -18.20
C GLU A 225 -6.55 -15.47 -17.27
N HIS A 226 -5.94 -16.53 -17.82
CA HIS A 226 -5.16 -17.47 -17.02
C HIS A 226 -3.91 -16.83 -16.42
N ILE A 227 -3.24 -15.93 -17.14
CA ILE A 227 -1.96 -15.33 -16.71
C ILE A 227 -2.16 -14.12 -15.79
N LEU A 228 -3.12 -13.24 -16.12
CA LEU A 228 -3.32 -11.95 -15.44
C LEU A 228 -4.66 -11.83 -14.70
N GLY A 229 -5.48 -12.87 -14.72
CA GLY A 229 -6.84 -12.82 -14.22
C GLY A 229 -7.77 -12.05 -15.14
N LYS A 230 -9.03 -11.90 -14.68
CA LYS A 230 -10.08 -11.16 -15.38
C LYS A 230 -9.71 -9.69 -15.59
N GLU A 231 -8.96 -9.12 -14.65
CA GLU A 231 -8.42 -7.77 -14.66
C GLU A 231 -7.58 -7.51 -15.91
N GLY A 232 -6.82 -8.52 -16.37
CA GLY A 232 -6.02 -8.43 -17.58
C GLY A 232 -6.86 -8.17 -18.82
N ILE A 233 -7.99 -8.87 -18.97
CA ILE A 233 -8.92 -8.68 -20.09
C ILE A 233 -9.52 -7.27 -20.02
N LEU A 234 -9.98 -6.84 -18.85
CA LEU A 234 -10.58 -5.51 -18.66
C LEU A 234 -9.57 -4.39 -18.96
N ALA A 235 -8.32 -4.54 -18.52
CA ALA A 235 -7.24 -3.62 -18.81
C ALA A 235 -6.93 -3.55 -20.32
N ARG A 236 -6.94 -4.69 -21.03
CA ARG A 236 -6.79 -4.75 -22.49
C ARG A 236 -7.93 -4.02 -23.20
N LYS A 237 -9.19 -4.27 -22.80
CA LYS A 237 -10.36 -3.59 -23.34
C LYS A 237 -10.28 -2.07 -23.11
N LEU A 238 -9.98 -1.64 -21.90
CA LEU A 238 -9.82 -0.21 -21.58
C LEU A 238 -8.69 0.42 -22.38
N TYR A 239 -7.56 -0.26 -22.55
CA TYR A 239 -6.46 0.22 -23.37
C TYR A 239 -6.88 0.54 -24.81
N THR A 240 -7.67 -0.34 -25.44
CA THR A 240 -8.15 -0.11 -26.82
C THR A 240 -9.09 1.10 -26.95
N LEU A 241 -9.82 1.44 -25.88
CA LEU A 241 -10.75 2.58 -25.84
C LEU A 241 -10.06 3.89 -25.39
N ALA A 242 -9.05 3.76 -24.52
CA ALA A 242 -8.52 4.83 -23.69
C ALA A 242 -6.99 4.89 -23.78
N GLU A 243 -6.46 4.98 -24.99
CA GLU A 243 -5.03 5.24 -25.17
C GLU A 243 -4.63 6.58 -24.50
N PRO A 244 -3.46 6.66 -23.83
CA PRO A 244 -3.04 7.87 -23.10
C PRO A 244 -3.06 9.15 -23.93
N LYS A 245 -2.88 9.05 -25.25
CA LYS A 245 -2.95 10.17 -26.20
C LYS A 245 -4.30 10.90 -26.19
N TYR A 246 -5.38 10.24 -25.77
CA TYR A 246 -6.71 10.83 -25.69
C TYR A 246 -6.88 11.73 -24.45
N PHE A 247 -6.03 11.59 -23.44
CA PHE A 247 -6.11 12.33 -22.19
C PHE A 247 -5.06 13.43 -22.12
N THR A 248 -5.37 14.60 -22.70
CA THR A 248 -4.37 15.68 -22.85
C THR A 248 -3.92 16.30 -21.52
N ASN A 249 -4.71 16.21 -20.45
CA ASN A 249 -4.49 16.90 -19.18
C ASN A 249 -4.00 15.97 -18.06
N ILE A 250 -4.17 14.66 -18.21
CA ILE A 250 -3.59 13.64 -17.31
C ILE A 250 -2.54 12.74 -18.00
N SER A 251 -2.23 12.97 -19.29
CA SER A 251 -1.26 12.16 -20.05
C SER A 251 0.10 12.07 -19.37
N HIS A 252 0.60 13.13 -18.75
CA HIS A 252 1.92 13.13 -18.10
C HIS A 252 1.99 12.17 -16.90
N ILE A 253 0.85 11.85 -16.28
CA ILE A 253 0.74 10.86 -15.21
C ILE A 253 0.69 9.43 -15.78
N LEU A 254 0.01 9.25 -16.92
CA LEU A 254 -0.30 7.92 -17.48
C LEU A 254 0.73 7.38 -18.49
N THR A 255 1.39 8.25 -19.29
CA THR A 255 2.10 7.87 -20.54
C THR A 255 3.12 6.74 -20.37
N ASN A 256 3.77 6.64 -19.21
CA ASN A 256 4.82 5.65 -18.98
C ASN A 256 4.35 4.40 -18.20
N HIS A 257 3.13 4.38 -17.68
CA HIS A 257 2.67 3.36 -16.70
C HIS A 257 1.17 3.00 -16.84
N TYR A 258 0.53 3.29 -17.97
CA TYR A 258 -0.93 3.15 -18.11
C TYR A 258 -1.42 1.70 -18.08
N ARG A 259 -0.69 0.71 -18.61
CA ARG A 259 -1.11 -0.70 -18.52
C ARG A 259 -1.10 -1.16 -17.07
N THR A 260 -0.03 -0.82 -16.37
CA THR A 260 0.13 -1.10 -14.94
C THR A 260 -1.00 -0.45 -14.15
N TYR A 261 -1.29 0.81 -14.45
CA TYR A 261 -2.35 1.57 -13.80
C TYR A 261 -3.75 1.00 -14.07
N TYR A 262 -4.07 0.64 -15.31
CA TYR A 262 -5.37 0.06 -15.66
C TYR A 262 -5.58 -1.29 -14.99
N LEU A 263 -4.54 -2.14 -14.95
CA LEU A 263 -4.61 -3.41 -14.23
C LEU A 263 -4.85 -3.19 -12.73
N GLU A 264 -4.16 -2.23 -12.11
CA GLU A 264 -4.33 -1.88 -10.69
C GLU A 264 -5.73 -1.32 -10.38
N ILE A 265 -6.32 -0.53 -11.29
CA ILE A 265 -7.69 -0.05 -11.14
C ILE A 265 -8.66 -1.23 -11.13
N PHE A 266 -8.57 -2.13 -12.10
CA PHE A 266 -9.49 -3.26 -12.18
C PHE A 266 -9.28 -4.25 -11.04
N SER A 267 -8.06 -4.50 -10.57
CA SER A 267 -7.85 -5.36 -9.41
C SER A 267 -8.51 -4.83 -8.13
N LYS A 268 -8.73 -3.52 -8.02
CA LYS A 268 -9.45 -2.90 -6.90
C LYS A 268 -10.96 -2.82 -7.11
N LEU A 269 -11.44 -2.88 -8.36
CA LEU A 269 -12.86 -2.74 -8.71
C LEU A 269 -13.56 -4.07 -8.96
N VAL A 270 -12.84 -5.12 -9.34
CA VAL A 270 -13.40 -6.44 -9.67
C VAL A 270 -13.98 -7.14 -8.44
N ASP A 271 -13.46 -6.84 -7.23
CA ASP A 271 -13.97 -7.37 -5.96
C ASP A 271 -15.46 -7.06 -5.72
N ASP A 272 -16.02 -6.04 -6.37
CA ASP A 272 -17.41 -5.61 -6.15
C ASP A 272 -18.47 -6.39 -6.95
N ASN A 273 -18.10 -7.30 -7.87
CA ASN A 273 -18.91 -8.33 -8.56
C ASN A 273 -20.36 -7.98 -9.00
N LYS A 274 -20.71 -6.69 -9.12
CA LYS A 274 -22.09 -6.19 -9.33
C LYS A 274 -22.36 -5.69 -10.74
N LEU A 275 -21.33 -5.48 -11.55
CA LEU A 275 -21.44 -4.87 -12.88
C LEU A 275 -20.89 -5.81 -13.97
N GLU A 276 -21.54 -5.78 -15.12
CA GLU A 276 -21.06 -6.45 -16.33
C GLU A 276 -19.77 -5.79 -16.83
N ASP A 277 -18.85 -6.60 -17.36
CA ASP A 277 -17.49 -6.20 -17.73
C ASP A 277 -17.44 -4.99 -18.66
N ASP A 278 -18.27 -4.96 -19.71
CA ASP A 278 -18.29 -3.86 -20.66
C ASP A 278 -18.88 -2.58 -20.04
N VAL A 279 -19.82 -2.71 -19.09
CA VAL A 279 -20.35 -1.57 -18.33
C VAL A 279 -19.26 -1.01 -17.42
N LEU A 280 -18.51 -1.88 -16.74
CA LEU A 280 -17.41 -1.47 -15.86
C LEU A 280 -16.31 -0.73 -16.63
N VAL A 281 -15.87 -1.29 -17.77
CA VAL A 281 -14.85 -0.65 -18.63
C VAL A 281 -15.31 0.73 -19.11
N ASN A 282 -16.57 0.84 -19.56
CA ASN A 282 -17.11 2.12 -20.00
C ASN A 282 -17.24 3.12 -18.84
N ASN A 283 -17.65 2.70 -17.64
CA ASN A 283 -17.71 3.56 -16.47
C ASN A 283 -16.33 4.12 -16.09
N VAL A 284 -15.29 3.28 -16.13
CA VAL A 284 -13.91 3.72 -15.90
C VAL A 284 -13.47 4.70 -16.98
N PHE A 285 -13.76 4.43 -18.25
CA PHE A 285 -13.41 5.30 -19.37
C PHE A 285 -14.06 6.68 -19.27
N GLU A 286 -15.37 6.74 -19.03
CA GLU A 286 -16.09 8.01 -18.86
C GLU A 286 -15.62 8.76 -17.61
N SER A 287 -15.30 8.06 -16.53
CA SER A 287 -14.73 8.68 -15.32
C SER A 287 -13.35 9.29 -15.59
N LEU A 288 -12.49 8.60 -16.35
CA LEU A 288 -11.19 9.15 -16.77
C LEU A 288 -11.34 10.41 -17.64
N LYS A 289 -12.34 10.47 -18.53
CA LYS A 289 -12.64 11.68 -19.31
C LYS A 289 -13.10 12.84 -18.42
N SER A 290 -14.01 12.58 -17.48
CA SER A 290 -14.47 13.61 -16.54
C SER A 290 -13.32 14.14 -15.69
N ILE A 291 -12.38 13.28 -15.27
CA ILE A 291 -11.21 13.70 -14.51
C ILE A 291 -10.19 14.45 -15.39
N ASP A 292 -9.99 14.05 -16.64
CA ASP A 292 -9.17 14.83 -17.59
C ASP A 292 -9.72 16.26 -17.77
N GLN A 293 -11.05 16.39 -17.85
CA GLN A 293 -11.72 17.70 -17.89
C GLN A 293 -11.54 18.48 -16.57
N LEU A 294 -11.63 17.83 -15.41
CA LEU A 294 -11.34 18.47 -14.11
C LEU A 294 -9.90 19.02 -14.06
N TYR A 295 -8.92 18.26 -14.55
CA TYR A 295 -7.52 18.70 -14.63
C TYR A 295 -7.32 19.82 -15.65
N LYS A 296 -8.13 19.86 -16.71
CA LYS A 296 -8.13 20.98 -17.67
C LYS A 296 -8.59 22.29 -17.02
N GLU A 297 -9.62 22.23 -16.18
CA GLU A 297 -10.22 23.38 -15.51
C GLU A 297 -9.36 23.89 -14.35
N ASN A 298 -8.48 23.05 -13.78
CA ASN A 298 -7.66 23.36 -12.63
C ASN A 298 -6.16 23.28 -12.95
N SER A 299 -5.51 24.43 -13.14
CA SER A 299 -4.08 24.50 -13.51
C SER A 299 -3.14 23.87 -12.48
N THR A 300 -3.48 23.90 -11.19
CA THR A 300 -2.69 23.27 -10.11
C THR A 300 -2.77 21.75 -10.16
N LEU A 301 -3.96 21.19 -10.40
CA LEU A 301 -4.13 19.74 -10.61
C LEU A 301 -3.39 19.29 -11.87
N LYS A 302 -3.42 20.08 -12.94
CA LYS A 302 -2.68 19.79 -14.18
C LYS A 302 -1.17 19.65 -13.95
N SER A 303 -0.59 20.40 -13.02
CA SER A 303 0.83 20.26 -12.67
C SER A 303 1.14 19.10 -11.74
N ASN A 304 0.14 18.50 -11.09
CA ASN A 304 0.33 17.37 -10.19
C ASN A 304 0.70 16.10 -10.97
N THR A 305 1.64 15.32 -10.43
CA THR A 305 2.15 14.07 -11.03
C THR A 305 1.77 12.82 -10.21
N SER A 306 0.97 12.99 -9.16
CA SER A 306 0.70 11.94 -8.18
C SER A 306 -0.31 10.94 -8.72
N LEU A 307 0.15 9.72 -8.97
CA LEU A 307 -0.71 8.63 -9.42
C LEU A 307 -1.81 8.31 -8.40
N GLY A 308 -1.48 8.28 -7.10
CA GLY A 308 -2.45 7.93 -6.08
C GLY A 308 -3.57 8.96 -5.90
N LEU A 309 -3.31 10.25 -6.17
CA LEU A 309 -4.36 11.26 -6.18
C LEU A 309 -5.31 11.07 -7.37
N LEU A 310 -4.76 10.78 -8.56
CA LEU A 310 -5.56 10.44 -9.74
C LEU A 310 -6.45 9.20 -9.48
N THR A 311 -5.89 8.15 -8.86
CA THR A 311 -6.64 6.95 -8.47
C THR A 311 -7.77 7.29 -7.50
N ALA A 312 -7.53 8.18 -6.53
CA ALA A 312 -8.55 8.56 -5.55
C ALA A 312 -9.71 9.34 -6.18
N PHE A 313 -9.42 10.25 -7.13
CA PHE A 313 -10.47 10.90 -7.92
C PHE A 313 -11.28 9.88 -8.71
N LEU A 314 -10.61 8.94 -9.37
CA LEU A 314 -11.26 7.90 -10.15
C LEU A 314 -12.17 7.02 -9.28
N TYR A 315 -11.69 6.61 -8.10
CA TYR A 315 -12.45 5.83 -7.14
C TYR A 315 -13.76 6.52 -6.75
N TYR A 316 -13.71 7.77 -6.29
CA TYR A 316 -14.92 8.48 -5.86
C TYR A 316 -15.86 8.81 -7.02
N HIS A 317 -15.33 9.07 -8.22
CA HIS A 317 -16.18 9.30 -9.40
C HIS A 317 -16.92 8.03 -9.82
N ILE A 318 -16.25 6.87 -9.80
CA ILE A 318 -16.86 5.57 -10.17
C ILE A 318 -17.96 5.15 -9.20
N GLN A 319 -17.84 5.48 -7.90
CA GLN A 319 -18.90 5.22 -6.92
C GLN A 319 -20.23 5.92 -7.26
N GLY A 320 -20.21 6.98 -8.09
CA GLY A 320 -21.41 7.69 -8.53
C GLY A 320 -22.03 8.62 -7.48
N GLU A 321 -21.40 8.77 -6.31
CA GLU A 321 -21.84 9.72 -5.27
C GLU A 321 -21.37 11.14 -5.60
N VAL A 322 -22.10 11.85 -6.47
CA VAL A 322 -21.74 13.19 -7.00
C VAL A 322 -21.34 14.17 -5.89
N LEU A 323 -22.15 14.30 -4.84
CA LEU A 323 -21.87 15.22 -3.72
C LEU A 323 -20.58 14.84 -2.97
N LYS A 324 -20.31 13.55 -2.80
CA LYS A 324 -19.11 13.06 -2.12
C LYS A 324 -17.86 13.32 -2.96
N PHE A 325 -17.96 13.11 -4.28
CA PHE A 325 -16.89 13.43 -5.22
C PHE A 325 -16.56 14.93 -5.23
N GLU A 326 -17.57 15.81 -5.33
CA GLU A 326 -17.36 17.26 -5.28
C GLU A 326 -16.72 17.71 -3.96
N ARG A 327 -17.16 17.15 -2.82
CA ARG A 327 -16.53 17.39 -1.52
C ARG A 327 -15.08 16.95 -1.48
N PHE A 328 -14.76 15.82 -2.09
CA PHE A 328 -13.39 15.32 -2.16
C PHE A 328 -12.49 16.25 -2.98
N VAL A 329 -12.95 16.69 -4.15
CA VAL A 329 -12.24 17.69 -4.99
C VAL A 329 -11.99 18.97 -4.20
N ASN A 330 -13.02 19.52 -3.57
CA ASN A 330 -12.90 20.74 -2.79
C ASN A 330 -11.94 20.58 -1.60
N TRP A 331 -12.00 19.45 -0.90
CA TRP A 331 -11.11 19.14 0.21
C TRP A 331 -9.64 19.05 -0.23
N VAL A 332 -9.36 18.40 -1.36
CA VAL A 332 -8.01 18.31 -1.96
C VAL A 332 -7.48 19.71 -2.28
N MET A 333 -8.32 20.56 -2.86
CA MET A 333 -7.95 21.91 -3.26
C MET A 333 -7.73 22.83 -2.05
N ALA A 334 -8.64 22.81 -1.07
CA ALA A 334 -8.58 23.67 0.11
C ALA A 334 -7.41 23.34 1.04
N ASN A 335 -6.98 22.06 1.08
CA ASN A 335 -5.90 21.61 1.95
C ASN A 335 -4.56 21.43 1.20
N HIS A 336 -4.45 21.93 -0.03
CA HIS A 336 -3.25 21.84 -0.86
C HIS A 336 -2.69 20.40 -1.00
N ILE A 337 -3.56 19.38 -0.95
CA ILE A 337 -3.17 17.97 -1.03
C ILE A 337 -2.50 17.66 -2.39
N TYR A 338 -2.84 18.44 -3.42
CA TYR A 338 -2.23 18.35 -4.74
C TYR A 338 -0.72 18.69 -4.78
N GLU A 339 -0.14 19.27 -3.73
CA GLU A 339 1.30 19.55 -3.62
C GLU A 339 2.11 18.35 -3.13
N ILE A 340 1.44 17.27 -2.71
CA ILE A 340 2.11 16.07 -2.22
C ILE A 340 2.40 15.15 -3.41
N ASP A 341 3.68 14.93 -3.70
CA ASP A 341 4.12 14.12 -4.84
C ASP A 341 3.77 12.62 -4.66
N GLU A 342 4.10 12.05 -3.50
CA GLU A 342 3.91 10.63 -3.19
C GLU A 342 2.72 10.41 -2.24
N ILE A 343 1.52 10.26 -2.82
CA ILE A 343 0.31 9.90 -2.09
C ILE A 343 -0.11 8.48 -2.47
N LYS A 344 -0.45 7.66 -1.47
CA LYS A 344 -1.14 6.38 -1.69
C LYS A 344 -2.64 6.61 -1.73
N ALA A 345 -3.30 6.05 -2.75
CA ALA A 345 -4.75 6.20 -2.96
C ALA A 345 -5.56 5.70 -1.75
N GLU A 346 -5.20 4.55 -1.18
CA GLU A 346 -5.93 3.95 -0.06
C GLU A 346 -5.86 4.82 1.18
N SER A 347 -4.69 5.43 1.42
CA SER A 347 -4.48 6.33 2.55
C SER A 347 -5.35 7.57 2.44
N ILE A 348 -5.38 8.21 1.27
CA ILE A 348 -6.14 9.46 1.09
C ILE A 348 -7.64 9.20 1.09
N ILE A 349 -8.09 8.10 0.48
CA ILE A 349 -9.48 7.65 0.52
C ILE A 349 -9.91 7.44 1.97
N LYS A 350 -9.14 6.67 2.74
CA LYS A 350 -9.46 6.38 4.16
C LYS A 350 -9.51 7.63 5.03
N ILE A 351 -8.57 8.57 4.83
CA ILE A 351 -8.56 9.85 5.57
C ILE A 351 -9.82 10.64 5.25
N PHE A 352 -10.14 10.81 3.95
CA PHE A 352 -11.32 11.56 3.55
C PHE A 352 -12.61 10.89 4.01
N ASP A 353 -12.74 9.57 3.91
CA ASP A 353 -13.92 8.85 4.40
C ASP A 353 -14.12 9.07 5.90
N LYS A 354 -13.05 9.12 6.71
CA LYS A 354 -13.16 9.43 8.14
C LYS A 354 -13.60 10.86 8.41
N ILE A 355 -13.13 11.82 7.63
CA ILE A 355 -13.57 13.22 7.70
C ILE A 355 -15.03 13.34 7.25
N ALA A 356 -15.40 12.65 6.17
CA ALA A 356 -16.74 12.69 5.60
C ALA A 356 -17.80 12.04 6.51
N GLN A 357 -17.41 11.01 7.28
CA GLN A 357 -18.24 10.35 8.28
C GLN A 357 -18.41 11.16 9.58
N GLN A 358 -17.62 12.21 9.80
CA GLN A 358 -17.70 12.98 11.03
C GLN A 358 -19.01 13.76 11.09
N GLU A 359 -19.83 13.47 12.10
CA GLU A 359 -21.06 14.20 12.37
C GLU A 359 -20.76 15.53 13.06
N ILE A 360 -21.34 16.61 12.53
CA ILE A 360 -21.25 17.94 13.11
C ILE A 360 -22.45 18.14 14.01
N LYS A 361 -22.22 18.04 15.33
CA LYS A 361 -23.25 18.24 16.34
C LYS A 361 -23.36 19.71 16.71
N ILE A 362 -24.59 20.22 16.74
CA ILE A 362 -24.92 21.60 17.07
C ILE A 362 -25.61 21.64 18.43
N PHE A 363 -25.13 22.51 19.31
CA PHE A 363 -25.77 22.80 20.59
C PHE A 363 -26.26 24.25 20.62
N VAL A 364 -27.45 24.47 21.20
CA VAL A 364 -28.05 25.80 21.34
C VAL A 364 -28.29 26.07 22.82
N ALA A 365 -27.56 27.05 23.35
CA ALA A 365 -27.79 27.62 24.66
C ALA A 365 -28.78 28.78 24.54
N MET A 366 -29.91 28.68 25.23
CA MET A 366 -30.92 29.73 25.22
C MET A 366 -31.63 29.85 26.58
N PRO A 367 -32.25 31.00 26.86
CA PRO A 367 -33.00 31.22 28.10
C PRO A 367 -34.15 30.24 28.31
N TYR A 368 -34.43 29.94 29.57
CA TYR A 368 -35.64 29.20 29.95
C TYR A 368 -36.86 30.12 29.81
N PHE A 369 -37.62 29.98 28.72
CA PHE A 369 -38.86 30.73 28.48
C PHE A 369 -40.04 30.16 29.29
N ASP A 370 -39.92 30.17 30.62
CA ASP A 370 -40.97 29.84 31.61
C ASP A 370 -41.84 28.59 31.31
N GLY A 371 -41.29 27.60 30.59
CA GLY A 371 -41.97 26.35 30.28
C GLY A 371 -42.98 26.39 29.12
N ASP A 372 -42.95 27.42 28.26
CA ASP A 372 -43.78 27.43 27.04
C ASP A 372 -43.21 26.43 26.01
N ALA A 373 -43.80 25.23 26.01
CA ALA A 373 -43.41 24.14 25.13
C ALA A 373 -43.57 24.47 23.64
N ASP A 374 -44.51 25.36 23.29
CA ASP A 374 -44.78 25.73 21.89
C ASP A 374 -43.66 26.62 21.35
N VAL A 375 -43.16 27.55 22.16
CA VAL A 375 -42.01 28.40 21.82
C VAL A 375 -40.75 27.55 21.63
N VAL A 376 -40.45 26.65 22.56
CA VAL A 376 -39.28 25.75 22.47
C VAL A 376 -39.39 24.84 21.25
N SER A 377 -40.59 24.34 20.93
CA SER A 377 -40.85 23.53 19.74
C SER A 377 -40.65 24.33 18.45
N GLU A 378 -41.05 25.60 18.42
CA GLU A 378 -40.83 26.49 17.28
C GLU A 378 -39.31 26.69 17.02
N TYR A 379 -38.52 26.99 18.06
CA TYR A 379 -37.07 27.12 17.92
C TYR A 379 -36.43 25.82 17.42
N ASN A 380 -36.77 24.66 18.01
CA ASN A 380 -36.29 23.36 17.52
C ASN A 380 -36.62 23.17 16.02
N THR A 381 -37.83 23.53 15.60
CA THR A 381 -38.27 23.41 14.20
C THR A 381 -37.47 24.33 13.27
N ILE A 382 -37.20 25.57 13.69
CA ILE A 382 -36.42 26.55 12.92
C ILE A 382 -34.99 26.03 12.70
N TYR A 383 -34.31 25.62 13.77
CA TYR A 383 -32.95 25.08 13.71
C TYR A 383 -32.91 23.79 12.89
N ASP A 384 -33.79 22.82 13.17
CA ASP A 384 -33.84 21.54 12.45
C ASP A 384 -34.11 21.72 10.95
N THR A 385 -35.01 22.63 10.57
CA THR A 385 -35.31 22.92 9.16
C THR A 385 -34.11 23.53 8.43
N ALA A 386 -33.44 24.50 9.06
CA ALA A 386 -32.24 25.12 8.49
C ALA A 386 -31.09 24.11 8.35
N ILE A 387 -30.87 23.29 9.38
CA ILE A 387 -29.83 22.26 9.41
C ILE A 387 -30.10 21.18 8.35
N LYS A 388 -31.33 20.67 8.25
CA LYS A 388 -31.70 19.68 7.22
C LYS A 388 -31.55 20.20 5.81
N LYS A 389 -31.83 21.49 5.59
CA LYS A 389 -31.62 22.15 4.29
C LYS A 389 -30.14 22.16 3.91
N ILE A 390 -29.26 22.52 4.84
CA ILE A 390 -27.80 22.49 4.64
C ILE A 390 -27.31 21.05 4.42
N SER A 391 -27.71 20.13 5.31
CA SER A 391 -27.33 18.71 5.26
C SER A 391 -27.70 18.07 3.92
N LYS A 392 -28.93 18.29 3.43
CA LYS A 392 -29.39 17.76 2.14
C LYS A 392 -28.70 18.42 0.95
N LYS A 393 -28.47 19.74 0.99
CA LYS A 393 -27.85 20.47 -0.12
C LYS A 393 -26.37 20.09 -0.29
N HIS A 394 -25.64 19.86 0.81
CA HIS A 394 -24.19 19.67 0.78
C HIS A 394 -23.74 18.25 1.15
N GLY A 395 -24.67 17.34 1.48
CA GLY A 395 -24.34 15.95 1.81
C GLY A 395 -23.49 15.81 3.08
N VAL A 396 -23.73 16.65 4.08
CA VAL A 396 -22.99 16.67 5.36
C VAL A 396 -23.89 16.15 6.48
N ALA A 397 -23.35 15.29 7.34
CA ALA A 397 -24.04 14.83 8.54
C ALA A 397 -24.01 15.94 9.59
N ILE A 398 -25.14 16.61 9.80
CA ILE A 398 -25.29 17.65 10.82
C ILE A 398 -26.51 17.29 11.67
N SER A 399 -26.35 17.32 12.99
CA SER A 399 -27.44 17.07 13.93
C SER A 399 -27.54 18.15 14.99
N LEU A 400 -28.75 18.31 15.51
CA LEU A 400 -29.07 19.25 16.58
C LEU A 400 -29.31 18.47 17.87
N PHE A 401 -28.64 18.85 18.95
CA PHE A 401 -29.06 18.42 20.27
C PHE A 401 -30.43 19.02 20.58
N PRO A 402 -31.45 18.22 20.92
CA PRO A 402 -32.79 18.73 21.20
C PRO A 402 -32.75 19.86 22.23
N ILE A 403 -33.29 21.01 21.85
CA ILE A 403 -33.23 22.20 22.69
C ILE A 403 -34.21 22.01 23.85
N MET A 404 -33.67 21.96 25.07
CA MET A 404 -34.43 21.96 26.33
C MET A 404 -35.52 20.87 26.45
N GLN A 405 -35.34 19.73 25.78
CA GLN A 405 -36.20 18.56 25.95
C GLN A 405 -35.57 17.54 26.88
N ASN A 406 -36.00 17.51 28.14
CA ASN A 406 -35.60 16.47 29.10
C ASN A 406 -36.67 15.37 29.09
N LYS A 407 -36.41 14.26 28.38
CA LYS A 407 -37.25 13.06 28.36
C LYS A 407 -36.39 11.86 28.76
N GLY A 408 -36.80 11.08 29.76
CA GLY A 408 -36.08 9.87 30.16
C GLY A 408 -35.80 9.77 31.66
N GLU A 409 -34.77 9.00 32.01
CA GLU A 409 -34.31 8.78 33.39
C GLU A 409 -33.79 10.07 34.03
N THR A 410 -33.76 10.11 35.37
CA THR A 410 -33.28 11.29 36.10
C THR A 410 -31.77 11.38 35.98
N GLU A 411 -31.29 12.47 35.38
CA GLU A 411 -29.86 12.73 35.17
C GLU A 411 -29.46 14.10 35.76
N ASP A 412 -28.16 14.26 36.02
CA ASP A 412 -27.58 15.56 36.37
C ASP A 412 -27.59 16.48 35.14
N GLN A 413 -28.55 17.39 35.10
CA GLN A 413 -28.78 18.31 33.98
C GLN A 413 -27.57 19.21 33.69
N ILE A 414 -26.81 19.58 34.72
CA ILE A 414 -25.61 20.41 34.55
C ILE A 414 -24.52 19.60 33.85
N GLN A 415 -24.32 18.35 34.27
CA GLN A 415 -23.33 17.47 33.67
C GLN A 415 -23.70 17.09 32.23
N ASP A 416 -24.99 16.87 31.95
CA ASP A 416 -25.51 16.62 30.60
C ASP A 416 -25.26 17.80 29.66
N ILE A 417 -25.57 19.04 30.08
CA ILE A 417 -25.27 20.25 29.31
C ILE A 417 -23.76 20.35 29.04
N ILE A 418 -22.91 20.14 30.04
CA ILE A 418 -21.44 20.17 29.86
C ILE A 418 -20.99 19.10 28.86
N ASN A 419 -21.58 17.90 28.90
CA ASN A 419 -21.27 16.83 27.95
C ASN A 419 -21.70 17.21 26.52
N LYS A 420 -22.91 17.76 26.36
CA LYS A 420 -23.40 18.27 25.06
C LYS A 420 -22.51 19.37 24.51
N ILE A 421 -22.00 20.29 25.34
CA ILE A 421 -21.04 21.32 24.93
C ILE A 421 -19.70 20.70 24.53
N LYS A 422 -19.23 19.68 25.25
CA LYS A 422 -17.98 18.97 24.89
C LYS A 422 -18.12 18.23 23.56
N GLU A 423 -19.26 17.62 23.30
CA GLU A 423 -19.54 16.86 22.09
C GLU A 423 -19.91 17.72 20.88
N CYS A 424 -20.46 18.92 21.09
CA CYS A 424 -20.81 19.79 19.97
C CYS A 424 -19.58 20.35 19.27
N THR A 425 -19.73 20.62 17.98
CA THR A 425 -18.73 21.31 17.16
C THR A 425 -19.06 22.80 17.06
N ILE A 426 -20.35 23.11 16.84
CA ILE A 426 -20.88 24.48 16.72
C ILE A 426 -21.81 24.75 17.90
N PHE A 427 -21.64 25.91 18.52
CA PHE A 427 -22.39 26.34 19.70
C PHE A 427 -23.11 27.66 19.38
N PHE A 428 -24.44 27.66 19.41
CA PHE A 428 -25.23 28.88 19.33
C PHE A 428 -25.58 29.37 20.73
N SER A 429 -25.40 30.67 20.97
CA SER A 429 -25.78 31.33 22.22
C SER A 429 -26.84 32.39 21.95
N ASP A 430 -28.04 32.22 22.48
CA ASP A 430 -29.05 33.27 22.50
C ASP A 430 -28.85 34.19 23.71
N ILE A 431 -28.31 35.39 23.47
CA ILE A 431 -27.97 36.38 24.50
C ILE A 431 -29.06 37.44 24.72
N SER A 432 -30.29 37.21 24.25
CA SER A 432 -31.37 38.22 24.24
C SER A 432 -31.75 38.73 25.63
N ASP A 433 -31.78 37.89 26.64
CA ASP A 433 -32.20 38.22 28.02
C ASP A 433 -31.02 38.54 28.96
N ASN A 434 -29.77 38.45 28.48
CA ASN A 434 -28.56 38.49 29.31
C ASN A 434 -28.52 37.39 30.40
N ASN A 435 -29.00 36.18 30.09
CA ASN A 435 -29.06 35.06 31.04
C ASN A 435 -27.67 34.69 31.59
N ALA A 436 -27.54 34.57 32.91
CA ALA A 436 -26.29 34.16 33.53
C ALA A 436 -25.87 32.72 33.15
N ASN A 437 -26.82 31.80 33.00
CA ASN A 437 -26.52 30.40 32.67
C ASN A 437 -26.05 30.27 31.22
N VAL A 438 -26.72 30.94 30.28
CA VAL A 438 -26.30 30.96 28.86
C VAL A 438 -24.89 31.56 28.73
N LEU A 439 -24.57 32.61 29.48
CA LEU A 439 -23.23 33.20 29.48
C LEU A 439 -22.17 32.26 30.09
N TYR A 440 -22.52 31.52 31.15
CA TYR A 440 -21.64 30.50 31.71
C TYR A 440 -21.33 29.40 30.68
N GLU A 441 -22.36 28.87 30.01
CA GLU A 441 -22.22 27.86 28.95
C GLU A 441 -21.41 28.40 27.76
N THR A 442 -21.64 29.66 27.38
CA THR A 442 -20.88 30.34 26.32
C THR A 442 -19.40 30.46 26.67
N GLY A 443 -19.08 30.84 27.92
CA GLY A 443 -17.72 30.89 28.42
C GLY A 443 -17.04 29.53 28.36
N TRP A 444 -17.77 28.46 28.71
CA TRP A 444 -17.27 27.09 28.64
C TRP A 444 -17.01 26.63 27.20
N ALA A 445 -17.94 26.91 26.28
CA ALA A 445 -17.78 26.60 24.86
C ALA A 445 -16.56 27.31 24.26
N ARG A 446 -16.33 28.58 24.63
CA ARG A 446 -15.12 29.33 24.23
C ARG A 446 -13.85 28.71 24.79
N ALA A 447 -13.85 28.31 26.05
CA ALA A 447 -12.69 27.67 26.68
C ALA A 447 -12.32 26.34 26.00
N LEU A 448 -13.29 25.64 25.42
CA LEU A 448 -13.10 24.41 24.66
C LEU A 448 -12.84 24.64 23.14
N ASN A 449 -12.60 25.88 22.72
CA ASN A 449 -12.38 26.28 21.33
C ASN A 449 -13.50 25.82 20.38
N LYS A 450 -14.76 25.85 20.83
CA LYS A 450 -15.92 25.59 19.96
C LYS A 450 -16.20 26.78 19.05
N HIS A 451 -16.83 26.53 17.90
CA HIS A 451 -17.30 27.62 17.03
C HIS A 451 -18.56 28.25 17.63
N VAL A 452 -18.37 29.37 18.34
CA VAL A 452 -19.44 30.07 19.06
C VAL A 452 -20.09 31.14 18.19
N ILE A 453 -21.40 31.05 18.00
CA ILE A 453 -22.21 32.04 17.29
C ILE A 453 -23.15 32.71 18.30
N LEU A 454 -23.04 34.03 18.44
CA LEU A 454 -23.92 34.81 19.29
C LEU A 454 -25.14 35.31 18.50
N VAL A 455 -26.34 35.03 18.99
CA VAL A 455 -27.60 35.53 18.42
C VAL A 455 -28.37 36.36 19.45
N ARG A 456 -29.03 37.42 18.98
CA ARG A 456 -29.78 38.35 19.84
C ARG A 456 -31.06 38.81 19.16
N GLU A 457 -32.17 38.80 19.88
CA GLU A 457 -33.40 39.43 19.43
C GLU A 457 -33.21 40.95 19.34
N LYS A 458 -33.58 41.55 18.21
CA LYS A 458 -33.29 42.96 17.90
C LYS A 458 -33.80 43.95 18.94
N ASP A 459 -35.00 43.71 19.47
CA ASP A 459 -35.70 44.62 20.38
C ASP A 459 -35.40 44.32 21.87
N SER A 460 -34.53 43.33 22.15
CA SER A 460 -34.13 42.95 23.49
C SER A 460 -33.17 43.96 24.15
N GLN A 461 -32.89 43.79 25.45
CA GLN A 461 -31.92 44.62 26.16
C GLN A 461 -30.52 44.50 25.51
N LYS A 462 -29.74 45.58 25.58
CA LYS A 462 -28.34 45.51 25.12
C LYS A 462 -27.52 44.58 26.03
N PRO A 463 -26.50 43.89 25.49
CA PRO A 463 -25.52 43.15 26.28
C PRO A 463 -24.95 43.98 27.43
N LYS A 464 -24.92 43.41 28.64
CA LYS A 464 -24.55 44.11 29.89
C LYS A 464 -23.07 43.99 30.29
N SER A 465 -22.28 43.16 29.61
CA SER A 465 -20.89 42.86 29.97
C SER A 465 -19.99 42.83 28.73
N ASP A 466 -18.76 42.34 28.83
CA ASP A 466 -17.71 42.43 27.81
C ASP A 466 -18.09 41.78 26.47
N TYR A 467 -19.03 40.83 26.47
CA TYR A 467 -19.60 40.25 25.25
C TYR A 467 -20.44 41.25 24.43
N SER A 468 -20.64 42.48 24.92
CA SER A 468 -21.12 43.61 24.11
C SER A 468 -20.17 43.99 22.99
N ASN A 469 -18.88 43.70 23.16
CA ASN A 469 -17.83 43.99 22.19
C ASN A 469 -17.66 42.87 21.15
N ASP A 470 -18.31 41.73 21.36
CA ASP A 470 -18.28 40.60 20.43
C ASP A 470 -19.21 40.85 19.25
N THR A 471 -18.90 40.21 18.11
CA THR A 471 -19.83 40.14 16.98
C THR A 471 -21.04 39.27 17.35
N TYR A 472 -22.24 39.81 17.18
CA TYR A 472 -23.49 39.07 17.35
C TYR A 472 -24.48 39.37 16.23
N HIS A 473 -25.30 38.37 15.88
CA HIS A 473 -26.28 38.47 14.81
C HIS A 473 -27.67 38.76 15.38
N THR A 474 -28.39 39.70 14.78
CA THR A 474 -29.70 40.11 15.29
C THR A 474 -30.87 39.54 14.48
N TYR A 475 -31.86 38.96 15.16
CA TYR A 475 -33.09 38.44 14.54
C TYR A 475 -34.33 39.23 14.98
N LYS A 476 -35.41 39.18 14.20
CA LYS A 476 -36.68 39.84 14.52
C LYS A 476 -37.69 38.81 15.00
N ASN A 477 -38.25 39.02 16.18
CA ASN A 477 -39.21 38.08 16.76
C ASN A 477 -40.50 37.94 15.94
N SER A 478 -41.01 39.04 15.38
CA SER A 478 -42.18 39.04 14.48
C SER A 478 -41.98 38.28 13.16
N ALA A 479 -40.73 37.96 12.80
CA ALA A 479 -40.36 37.18 11.63
C ALA A 479 -39.27 36.16 12.00
N ARG A 480 -39.41 35.52 13.16
CA ARG A 480 -38.39 34.65 13.77
C ARG A 480 -37.95 33.55 12.82
N THR A 481 -38.90 32.79 12.27
CA THR A 481 -38.63 31.71 11.30
C THR A 481 -37.78 32.17 10.14
N LYS A 482 -38.04 33.34 9.56
CA LYS A 482 -37.29 33.80 8.39
C LYS A 482 -35.92 34.37 8.76
N THR A 483 -35.87 35.19 9.82
CA THR A 483 -34.66 35.94 10.17
C THR A 483 -33.64 35.10 10.93
N LEU A 484 -34.09 34.21 11.82
CA LEU A 484 -33.22 33.30 12.55
C LEU A 484 -32.70 32.16 11.65
N SER A 485 -33.56 31.55 10.82
CA SER A 485 -33.09 30.53 9.85
C SER A 485 -32.00 31.06 8.95
N LYS A 486 -32.11 32.31 8.48
CA LYS A 486 -31.06 32.93 7.67
C LYS A 486 -29.74 33.04 8.43
N ILE A 487 -29.76 33.48 9.68
CA ILE A 487 -28.54 33.55 10.51
C ILE A 487 -27.91 32.18 10.71
N ILE A 488 -28.73 31.15 10.94
CA ILE A 488 -28.28 29.77 11.11
C ILE A 488 -27.61 29.27 9.83
N GLU A 489 -28.28 29.44 8.68
CA GLU A 489 -27.76 29.02 7.37
C GLU A 489 -26.44 29.74 7.05
N ASP A 490 -26.41 31.07 7.12
CA ASP A 490 -25.24 31.88 6.74
C ASP A 490 -24.02 31.54 7.60
N ASN A 491 -24.19 31.42 8.93
CA ASN A 491 -23.06 31.17 9.84
C ASN A 491 -22.58 29.72 9.83
N ILE A 492 -23.47 28.74 9.73
CA ILE A 492 -23.03 27.34 9.59
C ILE A 492 -22.25 27.20 8.29
N MET A 493 -22.74 27.78 7.19
CA MET A 493 -22.03 27.73 5.90
C MET A 493 -20.64 28.36 5.98
N GLU A 494 -20.50 29.54 6.62
CA GLU A 494 -19.19 30.19 6.78
C GLU A 494 -18.19 29.31 7.55
N ILE A 495 -18.64 28.65 8.64
CA ILE A 495 -17.80 27.71 9.41
C ILE A 495 -17.45 26.49 8.54
N MET A 496 -18.40 25.96 7.78
CA MET A 496 -18.17 24.83 6.89
C MET A 496 -17.14 25.15 5.81
N THR A 497 -17.16 26.36 5.26
CA THR A 497 -16.20 26.80 4.25
C THR A 497 -14.82 27.05 4.83
N SER A 498 -14.74 27.79 5.94
CA SER A 498 -13.46 28.20 6.55
C SER A 498 -12.74 27.06 7.29
N ASN A 499 -13.47 26.12 7.89
CA ASN A 499 -12.88 25.07 8.72
C ASN A 499 -12.96 23.65 8.12
N TYR A 500 -13.87 23.40 7.17
CA TYR A 500 -14.07 22.07 6.59
C TYR A 500 -13.86 22.02 5.07
N GLY A 501 -13.43 23.13 4.45
CA GLY A 501 -13.08 23.16 3.03
C GLY A 501 -14.26 22.97 2.06
N LEU A 502 -15.50 23.20 2.52
CA LEU A 502 -16.68 23.16 1.67
C LEU A 502 -16.78 24.46 0.87
N ILE A 503 -16.38 24.41 -0.41
CA ILE A 503 -16.50 25.56 -1.32
C ILE A 503 -17.99 25.82 -1.62
N ILE A 504 -18.39 27.09 -1.47
CA ILE A 504 -19.72 27.58 -1.80
C ILE A 504 -19.79 27.74 -3.33
N ASN A 505 -20.48 26.82 -4.00
CA ASN A 505 -21.03 27.14 -5.33
C ASN A 505 -22.34 27.90 -5.09
N GLU A 506 -22.35 29.19 -5.43
CA GLU A 506 -23.56 30.04 -5.44
C GLU A 506 -24.61 29.52 -6.44
#